data_AF-A0A2N5ZYX0-F1
#
_entry.id   AF-A0A2N5ZYX0-F1
#
_cell.length_a   1.000
_cell.length_b   1.000
_cell.length_c   1.000
_cell.angle_alpha   90.00
_cell.angle_beta   90.00
_cell.angle_gamma   90.00
#
_symmetry.space_group_name_H-M   'P 1'
#
loop_
_entity.id
_entity.type
_entity.pdbx_description
1 polymer ?
#
loop_
_entity_poly.entity_id
_entity_poly.type
_entity_poly.pdbx_seq_one_letter_code
_entity_poly.pdbx_strand_id
1 'polypeptide(L)'
;MQNKTNLILIIVILFALLSCSGTKKISSIEDFKSFNKKFYNDSVFQYNRILFPLEIVEHLGNIKELSTSDQKSNIDTKQFTKKTLPRTIRSINQYPDTYERKIEKTQTGIDEKIYIPSSGYIETRSFVLEGKKWYLRRVFILNL
;
A
#
# COMPACT_ATOMS: atom_id res chain seq x y z
N MET A 1 22.33 -39.58 29.69
CA MET A 1 21.11 -38.83 29.29
C MET A 1 20.94 -37.49 30.02
N GLN A 2 21.54 -37.29 31.21
CA GLN A 2 21.45 -36.06 32.02
C GLN A 2 21.79 -34.75 31.27
N ASN A 3 22.82 -34.75 30.42
CA ASN A 3 23.33 -33.53 29.79
C ASN A 3 22.39 -32.93 28.72
N LYS A 4 21.53 -33.74 28.09
CA LYS A 4 20.58 -33.27 27.07
C LYS A 4 19.38 -32.55 27.70
N THR A 5 18.91 -33.03 28.85
CA THR A 5 17.79 -32.43 29.59
C THR A 5 18.17 -31.05 30.14
N ASN A 6 19.40 -30.90 30.64
CA ASN A 6 19.92 -29.62 31.12
C ASN A 6 20.08 -28.59 29.98
N LEU A 7 20.49 -29.03 28.79
CA LEU A 7 20.62 -28.14 27.62
C LEU A 7 19.25 -27.62 27.14
N ILE A 8 18.22 -28.47 27.12
CA ILE A 8 16.86 -28.07 26.74
C ILE A 8 16.29 -27.06 27.74
N LEU A 9 16.53 -27.27 29.05
CA LEU A 9 16.08 -26.33 30.09
C LEU A 9 16.70 -24.94 29.92
N ILE A 10 17.99 -24.87 29.59
CA ILE A 10 18.71 -23.62 29.34
C ILE A 10 18.12 -22.87 28.12
N ILE A 11 17.77 -23.58 27.04
CA ILE A 11 17.19 -22.98 25.84
C ILE A 11 15.80 -22.40 26.13
N VAL A 12 14.96 -23.10 26.91
CA VAL A 12 13.62 -22.61 27.28
C VAL A 12 13.70 -21.36 28.16
N ILE A 13 14.66 -21.29 29.09
CA ILE A 13 14.89 -20.12 29.94
C ILE A 13 15.40 -18.93 29.11
N LEU A 14 16.30 -19.17 28.14
CA LEU A 14 16.76 -18.13 27.21
C LEU A 14 15.64 -17.55 26.35
N PHE A 15 14.70 -18.38 25.88
CA PHE A 15 13.53 -17.91 25.14
C PHE A 15 12.54 -17.12 26.02
N ALA A 16 12.39 -17.48 27.29
CA ALA A 16 11.53 -16.76 28.24
C ALA A 16 12.09 -15.37 28.59
N LEU A 17 13.42 -15.21 28.67
CA LEU A 17 14.07 -13.93 28.99
C LEU A 17 14.09 -12.93 27.83
N LEU A 18 13.97 -13.40 26.58
CA LEU A 18 13.81 -12.53 25.41
C LEU A 18 12.38 -11.95 25.27
N SER A 19 11.45 -12.42 26.09
CA SER A 19 10.04 -12.07 25.99
C SER A 19 9.59 -11.02 27.02
N CYS A 20 10.39 -10.01 27.34
CA CYS A 20 9.84 -8.80 27.97
C CYS A 20 10.74 -7.56 27.89
N SER A 21 10.47 -6.68 26.92
CA SER A 21 10.53 -5.22 27.10
C SER A 21 9.88 -4.52 25.91
N GLY A 22 8.59 -4.78 25.69
CA GLY A 22 7.77 -3.96 24.81
C GLY A 22 7.40 -2.69 25.57
N THR A 23 8.29 -1.69 25.60
CA THR A 23 7.90 -0.33 25.97
C THR A 23 6.75 0.05 25.04
N LYS A 24 5.54 0.19 25.59
CA LYS A 24 4.42 0.80 24.87
C LYS A 24 4.85 2.24 24.58
N LYS A 25 5.49 2.47 23.43
CA LYS A 25 5.67 3.81 22.88
C LYS A 25 4.29 4.45 22.89
N ILE A 26 4.16 5.55 23.63
CA ILE A 26 3.11 6.55 23.45
C ILE A 26 2.92 6.67 21.95
N SER A 27 1.77 6.26 21.42
CA SER A 27 1.64 6.06 19.99
C SER A 27 1.80 7.41 19.29
N SER A 28 2.98 7.66 18.75
CA SER A 28 3.24 8.81 17.89
C SER A 28 2.42 8.61 16.62
N ILE A 29 1.96 9.70 16.02
CA ILE A 29 1.41 9.65 14.66
C ILE A 29 2.48 9.01 13.76
N GLU A 30 2.08 8.01 12.99
CA GLU A 30 2.98 7.31 12.09
C GLU A 30 3.51 8.27 11.02
N ASP A 31 4.83 8.31 10.84
CA ASP A 31 5.45 9.05 9.76
C ASP A 31 5.16 8.37 8.40
N PHE A 32 4.68 9.16 7.43
CA PHE A 32 4.28 8.62 6.14
C PHE A 32 5.45 8.00 5.37
N LYS A 33 6.64 8.58 5.42
CA LYS A 33 7.82 8.06 4.69
C LYS A 33 8.19 6.67 5.20
N SER A 34 8.20 6.50 6.51
CA SER A 34 8.47 5.23 7.19
C SER A 34 7.38 4.20 6.90
N PHE A 35 6.11 4.61 6.99
CA PHE A 35 4.97 3.78 6.60
C PHE A 35 5.09 3.30 5.16
N ASN A 36 5.28 4.22 4.20
CA ASN A 36 5.27 3.93 2.78
C ASN A 36 6.43 3.00 2.38
N LYS A 37 7.62 3.21 2.96
CA LYS A 37 8.75 2.27 2.80
C LYS A 37 8.37 0.88 3.26
N LYS A 38 7.70 0.73 4.42
CA LYS A 38 7.27 -0.58 4.92
C LYS A 38 6.14 -1.18 4.08
N PHE A 39 5.17 -0.36 3.67
CA PHE A 39 4.03 -0.73 2.84
C PHE A 39 4.44 -1.42 1.53
N TYR A 40 5.57 -1.05 0.94
CA TYR A 40 6.06 -1.65 -0.30
C TYR A 40 7.06 -2.80 -0.12
N ASN A 41 7.56 -3.03 1.10
CA ASN A 41 8.59 -4.03 1.37
C ASN A 41 8.10 -5.20 2.24
N ASP A 42 6.91 -5.11 2.83
CA ASP A 42 6.33 -6.13 3.70
C ASP A 42 4.87 -6.36 3.26
N SER A 43 4.62 -7.50 2.60
CA SER A 43 3.31 -7.83 2.03
C SER A 43 2.23 -8.05 3.09
N VAL A 44 2.60 -8.63 4.24
CA VAL A 44 1.67 -8.83 5.36
C VAL A 44 1.30 -7.49 5.97
N PHE A 45 2.27 -6.59 6.14
CA PHE A 45 2.01 -5.23 6.58
C PHE A 45 1.16 -4.48 5.56
N GLN A 46 1.50 -4.55 4.27
CA GLN A 46 0.75 -3.89 3.19
C GLN A 46 -0.73 -4.25 3.26
N TYR A 47 -1.02 -5.55 3.30
CA TYR A 47 -2.37 -6.07 3.29
C TYR A 47 -3.19 -5.63 4.51
N ASN A 48 -2.55 -5.50 5.68
CA ASN A 48 -3.19 -4.97 6.89
C ASN A 48 -3.33 -3.45 6.91
N ARG A 49 -2.76 -2.75 5.92
CA ARG A 49 -2.83 -1.29 5.75
C ARG A 49 -3.61 -0.89 4.52
N ILE A 50 -4.48 -1.76 4.02
CA ILE A 50 -5.50 -1.45 3.02
C ILE A 50 -6.83 -1.32 3.76
N LEU A 51 -7.53 -0.21 3.54
CA LEU A 51 -8.93 -0.09 3.94
C LEU A 51 -9.78 -0.87 2.95
N PHE A 52 -10.56 -1.81 3.46
CA PHE A 52 -11.51 -2.58 2.67
C PHE A 52 -12.94 -2.07 2.91
N PRO A 53 -13.80 -1.98 1.88
CA PRO A 53 -13.49 -2.31 0.48
C PRO A 53 -12.52 -1.31 -0.16
N LEU A 54 -11.50 -1.82 -0.85
CA LEU A 54 -10.54 -1.01 -1.59
C LEU A 54 -11.19 -0.60 -2.92
N GLU A 55 -11.33 0.71 -3.12
CA GLU A 55 -11.85 1.26 -4.36
C GLU A 55 -10.72 1.38 -5.39
N ILE A 56 -10.88 0.70 -6.52
CA ILE A 56 -10.02 0.84 -7.70
C ILE A 56 -10.85 1.40 -8.84
N VAL A 57 -10.48 2.57 -9.33
CA VAL A 57 -11.15 3.25 -10.44
C VAL A 57 -10.19 3.31 -11.62
N GLU A 58 -10.60 2.74 -12.74
CA GLU A 58 -9.82 2.69 -13.97
C GLU A 58 -10.53 3.49 -15.05
N HIS A 59 -9.83 4.44 -15.66
CA HIS A 59 -10.29 5.17 -16.84
C HIS A 59 -9.43 4.77 -18.03
N LEU A 60 -10.06 4.15 -19.03
CA LEU A 60 -9.45 3.73 -20.29
C LEU A 60 -9.89 4.68 -21.42
N GLY A 61 -9.04 5.65 -21.78
CA GLY A 61 -9.28 6.57 -22.89
C GLY A 61 -8.74 6.04 -24.22
N ASN A 62 -9.32 6.52 -25.32
CA ASN A 62 -8.64 6.70 -26.60
C ASN A 62 -8.64 8.21 -26.85
N ILE A 63 -7.49 8.86 -27.05
CA ILE A 63 -7.43 10.31 -27.38
C ILE A 63 -7.94 10.61 -28.81
N LYS A 64 -8.46 9.62 -29.56
CA LYS A 64 -8.97 9.83 -30.92
C LYS A 64 -10.48 10.05 -30.95
N GLU A 65 -10.84 11.28 -31.33
CA GLU A 65 -12.16 11.79 -31.72
C GLU A 65 -13.23 11.87 -30.63
N LEU A 66 -13.25 13.03 -29.96
CA LEU A 66 -14.46 13.58 -29.37
C LEU A 66 -15.41 13.99 -30.52
N SER A 67 -16.11 13.01 -31.11
CA SER A 67 -17.33 13.28 -31.86
C SER A 67 -18.53 13.17 -30.91
N THR A 68 -19.36 14.21 -30.93
CA THR A 68 -20.28 14.65 -29.87
C THR A 68 -21.56 13.80 -29.75
N SER A 69 -21.50 12.47 -29.89
CA SER A 69 -22.72 11.65 -29.83
C SER A 69 -22.67 10.35 -29.03
N ASP A 70 -21.52 9.81 -28.60
CA ASP A 70 -21.47 8.53 -27.88
C ASP A 70 -20.51 8.53 -26.67
N GLN A 71 -20.63 9.51 -25.77
CA GLN A 71 -19.80 9.60 -24.56
C GLN A 71 -20.24 8.60 -23.47
N LYS A 72 -19.98 7.31 -23.70
CA LYS A 72 -19.91 6.35 -22.59
C LYS A 72 -18.54 6.56 -21.94
N SER A 73 -18.48 7.28 -20.82
CA SER A 73 -17.24 7.40 -20.07
C SER A 73 -16.74 5.98 -19.73
N ASN A 74 -15.60 5.57 -20.27
CA ASN A 74 -14.95 4.28 -19.99
C ASN A 74 -14.32 4.29 -18.58
N ILE A 75 -15.13 4.59 -17.57
CA ILE A 75 -14.76 4.58 -16.16
C ILE A 75 -15.31 3.28 -15.57
N ASP A 76 -14.41 2.39 -15.17
CA ASP A 76 -14.72 1.17 -14.46
C ASP A 76 -14.34 1.33 -12.98
N THR A 77 -15.31 1.18 -12.08
CA THR A 77 -15.09 1.27 -10.63
C THR A 77 -15.30 -0.10 -10.01
N LYS A 78 -14.23 -0.67 -9.47
CA LYS A 78 -14.23 -1.95 -8.78
C LYS A 78 -13.98 -1.77 -7.30
N GLN A 79 -14.74 -2.48 -6.48
CA GLN A 79 -14.50 -2.57 -5.05
C GLN A 79 -13.96 -3.96 -4.73
N PHE A 80 -12.75 -4.00 -4.19
CA PHE A 80 -12.11 -5.24 -3.77
C PHE A 80 -12.28 -5.42 -2.27
N THR A 81 -12.64 -6.62 -1.85
CA THR A 81 -12.60 -7.03 -0.46
C THR A 81 -11.28 -7.72 -0.17
N LYS A 82 -11.04 -7.99 1.11
CA LYS A 82 -9.93 -8.83 1.56
C LYS A 82 -9.87 -10.18 0.80
N LYS A 83 -11.01 -10.78 0.46
CA LYS A 83 -11.07 -12.07 -0.25
C LYS A 83 -10.90 -11.97 -1.77
N THR A 84 -11.24 -10.82 -2.36
CA THR A 84 -11.32 -10.66 -3.83
C THR A 84 -10.15 -9.88 -4.42
N LEU A 85 -9.32 -9.25 -3.60
CA LEU A 85 -8.13 -8.55 -4.07
C LEU A 85 -7.17 -9.55 -4.74
N PRO A 86 -6.91 -9.45 -6.05
CA PRO A 86 -6.22 -10.51 -6.80
C PRO A 86 -4.73 -10.61 -6.45
N ARG A 87 -4.12 -9.52 -5.98
CA ARG A 87 -2.71 -9.44 -5.61
C ARG A 87 -2.42 -8.21 -4.76
N THR A 88 -1.28 -8.24 -4.07
CA THR A 88 -0.70 -7.08 -3.40
C THR A 88 -0.41 -5.94 -4.39
N ILE A 89 -0.46 -4.70 -3.89
CA ILE A 89 -0.12 -3.50 -4.66
C ILE A 89 1.38 -3.54 -4.95
N ARG A 90 1.75 -3.39 -6.23
CA ARG A 90 3.15 -3.49 -6.65
C ARG A 90 3.95 -2.26 -6.22
N SER A 91 5.15 -2.53 -5.72
CA SER A 91 6.19 -1.51 -5.57
C SER A 91 6.72 -1.12 -6.94
N ILE A 92 6.82 0.18 -7.22
CA ILE A 92 7.49 0.68 -8.42
C ILE A 92 8.99 0.85 -8.23
N ASN A 93 9.51 0.68 -7.01
CA ASN A 93 10.94 0.79 -6.75
C ASN A 93 11.76 -0.27 -7.49
N GLN A 94 11.10 -1.31 -8.02
CA GLN A 94 11.71 -2.34 -8.87
C GLN A 94 11.88 -1.88 -10.33
N TYR A 95 11.31 -0.74 -10.72
CA TYR A 95 11.27 -0.22 -12.09
C TYR A 95 11.61 1.29 -12.13
N PRO A 96 12.76 1.71 -11.57
CA PRO A 96 13.11 3.13 -11.41
C PRO A 96 13.27 3.88 -12.74
N ASP A 97 13.65 3.17 -13.81
CA ASP A 97 13.87 3.77 -15.14
C ASP A 97 12.58 3.89 -15.97
N THR A 98 11.48 3.31 -15.49
CA THR A 98 10.18 3.29 -16.20
C THR A 98 9.17 4.25 -15.57
N TYR A 99 9.15 4.31 -14.24
CA TYR A 99 8.13 5.07 -13.51
C TYR A 99 8.75 6.24 -12.78
N GLU A 100 8.13 7.40 -12.95
CA GLU A 100 8.31 8.54 -12.07
C GLU A 100 7.28 8.52 -10.94
N ARG A 101 7.63 9.19 -9.84
CA ARG A 101 6.83 9.22 -8.62
C ARG A 101 6.78 10.62 -8.02
N LYS A 102 5.59 11.07 -7.64
CA LYS A 102 5.36 12.31 -6.89
C LYS A 102 4.47 12.07 -5.68
N ILE A 103 4.83 12.68 -4.56
CA ILE A 103 4.05 12.64 -3.32
C ILE A 103 3.45 14.01 -3.07
N GLU A 104 2.13 14.07 -2.89
CA GLU A 104 1.38 15.30 -2.66
C GLU A 104 0.52 15.17 -1.40
N LYS A 105 0.61 16.15 -0.49
CA LYS A 105 -0.32 16.23 0.64
C LYS A 105 -1.64 16.79 0.15
N THR A 106 -2.75 16.22 0.60
CA THR A 106 -4.11 16.68 0.31
C THR A 106 -4.81 17.07 1.61
N GLN A 107 -6.04 17.57 1.51
CA GLN A 107 -6.86 17.89 2.68
C GLN A 107 -7.20 16.64 3.51
N THR A 108 -7.32 15.48 2.86
CA THR A 108 -7.81 14.23 3.44
C THR A 108 -6.70 13.20 3.67
N GLY A 109 -5.48 13.46 3.21
CA GLY A 109 -4.36 12.53 3.36
C GLY A 109 -3.18 12.84 2.44
N ILE A 110 -2.66 11.81 1.79
CA ILE A 110 -1.52 11.90 0.86
C ILE A 110 -1.84 11.12 -0.40
N ASP A 111 -1.60 11.74 -1.54
CA ASP A 111 -1.62 11.08 -2.84
C ASP A 111 -0.21 10.76 -3.30
N GLU A 112 -0.01 9.52 -3.69
CA GLU A 112 1.17 9.06 -4.41
C GLU A 112 0.82 8.88 -5.88
N LYS A 113 1.35 9.78 -6.71
CA LYS A 113 1.21 9.75 -8.15
C LYS A 113 2.39 9.00 -8.75
N ILE A 114 2.08 8.05 -9.62
CA ILE A 114 3.01 7.18 -10.31
C ILE A 114 2.68 7.29 -11.78
N TYR A 115 3.65 7.59 -12.63
CA TYR A 115 3.37 7.79 -14.05
C TYR A 115 4.56 7.36 -14.89
N ILE A 116 4.29 7.00 -16.14
CA ILE A 116 5.34 6.77 -17.14
C ILE A 116 5.37 8.01 -18.03
N PRO A 117 6.50 8.73 -18.12
CA PRO A 117 6.59 9.94 -18.94
C PRO A 117 6.14 9.70 -20.38
N SER A 118 5.37 10.63 -20.93
CA SER A 118 4.89 10.61 -22.32
C SER A 118 4.06 9.39 -22.76
N SER A 119 3.57 8.57 -21.82
CA SER A 119 2.80 7.36 -22.13
C SER A 119 1.28 7.51 -22.03
N GLY A 120 0.80 8.55 -21.34
CA GLY A 120 -0.61 8.66 -20.94
C GLY A 120 -0.99 7.84 -19.70
N TYR A 121 -0.09 7.02 -19.15
CA TYR A 121 -0.32 6.24 -17.94
C TYR A 121 -0.06 7.04 -16.66
N ILE A 122 -1.07 7.09 -15.79
CA ILE A 122 -0.99 7.66 -14.43
C ILE A 122 -1.74 6.75 -13.45
N GLU A 123 -1.09 6.34 -12.38
CA GLU A 123 -1.70 5.70 -11.21
C GLU A 123 -1.59 6.64 -10.01
N THR A 124 -2.72 6.95 -9.36
CA THR A 124 -2.77 7.71 -8.11
C THR A 124 -3.24 6.81 -6.98
N ARG A 125 -2.40 6.64 -5.96
CA ARG A 125 -2.69 5.88 -4.75
C ARG A 125 -2.96 6.84 -3.60
N SER A 126 -4.19 6.85 -3.12
CA SER A 126 -4.62 7.76 -2.05
C SER A 126 -4.54 7.09 -0.69
N PHE A 127 -3.75 7.67 0.19
CA PHE A 127 -3.54 7.23 1.56
C PHE A 127 -4.20 8.17 2.54
N VAL A 128 -4.84 7.62 3.56
CA VAL A 128 -5.51 8.38 4.63
C VAL A 128 -4.92 8.00 5.98
N LEU A 129 -4.93 8.95 6.91
CA LEU A 129 -4.52 8.71 8.29
C LEU A 129 -5.77 8.43 9.13
N GLU A 130 -5.93 7.19 9.61
CA GLU A 130 -7.01 6.82 10.53
C GLU A 130 -6.45 6.62 11.94
N GLY A 131 -6.89 7.48 12.86
CA GLY A 131 -6.33 7.60 14.20
C GLY A 131 -4.88 8.09 14.14
N LYS A 132 -3.93 7.16 14.08
CA LYS A 132 -2.49 7.45 14.07
C LYS A 132 -1.71 6.57 13.08
N LYS A 133 -2.43 5.91 12.17
CA LYS A 133 -1.88 4.92 11.24
C LYS A 133 -2.32 5.27 9.82
N TRP A 134 -1.42 5.14 8.87
CA TRP A 134 -1.72 5.32 7.46
C TRP A 134 -2.31 4.06 6.85
N TYR A 135 -3.23 4.26 5.91
CA TYR A 135 -3.85 3.20 5.14
C TYR A 135 -4.07 3.63 3.68
N LEU A 136 -3.94 2.68 2.75
CA LEU A 136 -4.38 2.85 1.37
C LEU A 136 -5.91 2.76 1.32
N ARG A 137 -6.55 3.77 0.75
CA ARG A 137 -8.02 3.83 0.62
C ARG A 137 -8.50 3.63 -0.80
N ARG A 138 -7.75 4.14 -1.78
CA ARG A 138 -8.18 4.20 -3.17
C ARG A 138 -6.99 4.13 -4.12
N VAL A 139 -7.20 3.50 -5.27
CA VAL A 139 -6.31 3.54 -6.42
C VAL A 139 -7.11 4.08 -7.60
N PHE A 140 -6.60 5.12 -8.24
CA PHE A 140 -7.13 5.63 -9.50
C PHE A 140 -6.11 5.39 -10.60
N ILE A 141 -6.52 4.79 -11.71
CA ILE A 141 -5.67 4.49 -12.85
C ILE A 141 -6.24 5.22 -14.06
N LEU A 142 -5.43 6.03 -14.69
CA LEU A 142 -5.68 6.65 -15.98
C LEU A 142 -4.73 6.01 -16.99
N ASN A 143 -5.29 5.54 -18.08
CA ASN A 143 -4.55 5.07 -19.24
C ASN A 143 -5.20 5.68 -20.48
N LEU A 144 -4.45 6.48 -21.23
CA LEU A 144 -4.94 7.29 -22.36
C LEU A 144 -4.55 6.72 -23.72
#